data_AF-A0A523XZZ4-F1
#
_entry.id   AF-A0A523XZZ4-F1
#
_cell.length_a   1.000
_cell.length_b   1.000
_cell.length_c   1.000
_cell.angle_alpha   90.00
_cell.angle_beta   90.00
_cell.angle_gamma   90.00
#
_symmetry.space_group_name_H-M   'P 1'
#
loop_
_entity.id
_entity.type
_entity.pdbx_description
1 polymer ?
#
loop_
_entity_poly.entity_id
_entity_poly.type
_entity_poly.pdbx_seq_one_letter_code
_entity_poly.pdbx_strand_id
1 'polypeptide(L)'
;MVDVLALFNTPQMQWIVILLGIDVILGIIAALVKKEFVFGKLCNFMKGPVLAYVFGFAVIELVGNALPSLAFIVPAVFVLVLIALLASVFGNLGKLGLPLPGTLKK
;
A
#
# COMPACT_ATOMS: atom_id res chain seq x y z
N MET A 1 -25.56 12.90 2.31
CA MET A 1 -24.73 12.34 1.24
C MET A 1 -23.45 11.82 1.87
N VAL A 2 -22.99 10.62 1.50
CA VAL A 2 -21.66 10.15 1.94
C VAL A 2 -20.65 11.04 1.24
N ASP A 3 -19.88 11.79 2.01
CA ASP A 3 -18.82 12.62 1.47
C ASP A 3 -17.64 11.72 1.11
N VAL A 4 -17.47 11.47 -0.18
CA VAL A 4 -16.41 10.59 -0.70
C VAL A 4 -15.02 11.12 -0.32
N LEU A 5 -14.86 12.44 -0.18
CA LEU A 5 -13.61 13.04 0.29
C LEU A 5 -13.36 12.74 1.77
N ALA A 6 -14.40 12.58 2.57
CA ALA A 6 -14.27 12.19 3.99
C ALA A 6 -13.70 10.78 4.15
N LEU A 7 -13.92 9.87 3.21
CA LEU A 7 -13.31 8.53 3.21
C LEU A 7 -11.79 8.57 3.04
N PHE A 8 -11.26 9.61 2.38
CA PHE A 8 -9.81 9.78 2.23
C PHE A 8 -9.14 10.51 3.39
N ASN A 9 -9.93 11.13 4.27
CA ASN A 9 -9.43 11.86 5.42
C ASN A 9 -9.37 11.00 6.70
N THR A 10 -9.63 9.70 6.57
CA THR A 10 -9.57 8.77 7.71
C THR A 10 -8.11 8.47 8.04
N PRO A 11 -7.75 8.36 9.34
CA PRO A 11 -6.38 8.05 9.73
C PRO A 11 -5.85 6.77 9.08
N GLN A 12 -6.70 5.76 8.89
CA GLN A 12 -6.39 4.50 8.24
C GLN A 12 -5.96 4.72 6.78
N MET A 13 -6.73 5.49 6.01
CA MET A 13 -6.38 5.79 4.62
C MET A 13 -5.07 6.59 4.52
N GLN A 14 -4.85 7.55 5.43
CA GLN A 14 -3.61 8.32 5.47
C GLN A 14 -2.38 7.42 5.67
N TRP A 15 -2.45 6.45 6.59
CA TRP A 15 -1.36 5.49 6.79
C TRP A 15 -1.08 4.63 5.56
N ILE A 16 -2.12 4.15 4.88
CA ILE A 16 -2.00 3.40 3.63
C ILE A 16 -1.27 4.24 2.58
N VAL A 17 -1.73 5.48 2.37
CA VAL A 17 -1.15 6.39 1.36
C VAL A 17 0.29 6.74 1.69
N ILE A 18 0.64 6.98 2.96
CA ILE A 18 2.02 7.26 3.39
C ILE A 18 2.93 6.06 3.11
N LEU A 19 2.55 4.86 3.55
CA LEU A 19 3.35 3.64 3.34
C LEU A 19 3.56 3.35 1.86
N LEU A 20 2.51 3.56 1.07
CA LEU A 20 2.54 3.39 -0.36
C LEU A 20 3.45 4.43 -1.03
N GLY A 21 3.41 5.69 -0.59
CA GLY A 21 4.34 6.72 -1.03
C GLY A 21 5.80 6.35 -0.74
N ILE A 22 6.09 5.85 0.48
CA ILE A 22 7.41 5.34 0.86
C ILE A 22 7.81 4.18 -0.05
N ASP A 23 6.92 3.23 -0.29
CA ASP A 23 7.19 2.05 -1.11
C ASP A 23 7.49 2.41 -2.58
N VAL A 24 6.75 3.37 -3.15
CA VAL A 24 7.01 3.91 -4.49
C VAL A 24 8.38 4.57 -4.55
N ILE A 25 8.72 5.42 -3.58
CA ILE A 25 10.03 6.09 -3.52
C ILE A 25 11.14 5.05 -3.43
N LEU A 26 11.02 4.07 -2.54
CA LEU A 26 12.00 2.99 -2.39
C LEU A 26 12.11 2.12 -3.64
N GLY A 27 11.00 1.84 -4.31
CA GLY A 27 10.97 1.12 -5.58
C GLY A 27 11.71 1.88 -6.69
N ILE A 28 11.54 3.20 -6.77
CA ILE A 28 12.25 4.08 -7.71
C ILE A 28 13.75 4.06 -7.40
N ILE A 29 14.15 4.28 -6.14
CA ILE A 29 15.56 4.28 -5.72
C ILE A 29 16.19 2.91 -6.02
N ALA A 30 15.50 1.82 -5.70
CA ALA A 30 15.97 0.46 -5.98
C ALA A 30 16.19 0.21 -7.47
N ALA A 31 15.27 0.69 -8.32
CA ALA A 31 15.40 0.58 -9.77
C ALA A 31 16.55 1.43 -10.34
N LEU A 32 16.78 2.62 -9.78
CA LEU A 32 17.90 3.49 -10.17
C LEU A 32 19.25 2.89 -9.76
N VAL A 33 19.37 2.39 -8.53
CA VAL A 33 20.60 1.74 -8.02
C VAL A 33 20.96 0.53 -8.87
N LYS A 34 19.96 -0.27 -9.29
CA LYS A 34 20.18 -1.41 -10.18
C LYS A 34 20.36 -1.05 -11.66
N LYS A 35 20.27 0.24 -12.02
CA LYS A 35 20.30 0.73 -13.42
C LYS A 35 19.22 0.09 -14.32
N GLU A 36 18.11 -0.34 -13.74
CA GLU A 36 16.98 -0.97 -14.44
C GLU A 36 15.73 -0.07 -14.50
N PHE A 37 15.91 1.23 -14.25
CA PHE A 37 14.79 2.17 -14.21
C PHE A 37 14.11 2.26 -15.57
N VAL A 38 12.85 1.81 -15.62
CA VAL A 38 11.97 1.91 -16.78
C VAL A 38 10.66 2.52 -16.32
N PHE A 39 10.30 3.68 -16.88
CA PHE A 39 9.09 4.41 -16.50
C PHE A 39 7.82 3.56 -16.65
N GLY A 40 7.75 2.71 -17.67
CA GLY A 40 6.65 1.74 -17.84
C GLY A 40 6.51 0.75 -16.67
N LYS A 41 7.63 0.29 -16.08
CA LYS A 41 7.60 -0.58 -14.88
C LYS A 41 7.07 0.18 -13.66
N LEU A 42 7.43 1.46 -13.52
CA LEU A 42 6.90 2.33 -12.46
C LEU A 42 5.39 2.57 -12.62
N CYS A 43 4.92 2.89 -13.83
CA CYS A 43 3.49 3.06 -14.10
C CYS A 43 2.71 1.77 -13.85
N ASN A 44 3.25 0.60 -14.21
CA ASN A 44 2.60 -0.67 -13.92
C ASN A 44 2.53 -0.97 -12.40
N PHE A 45 3.57 -0.58 -11.66
CA PHE A 45 3.57 -0.64 -10.20
C PHE A 45 2.54 0.32 -9.58
N MET A 46 2.41 1.54 -10.11
CA MET A 46 1.38 2.49 -9.67
C MET A 46 -0.05 2.07 -10.04
N LYS A 47 -0.25 1.41 -11.19
CA LYS A 47 -1.60 1.00 -11.61
C LYS A 47 -2.08 -0.27 -10.94
N GLY A 48 -1.18 -1.21 -10.65
CA GLY A 48 -1.54 -2.49 -10.03
C GLY A 48 -1.75 -2.35 -8.52
N PRO A 49 -0.70 -2.57 -7.71
CA PRO A 49 -0.81 -2.62 -6.26
C PRO A 49 -1.30 -1.30 -5.64
N VAL A 50 -0.77 -0.17 -6.09
CA VAL A 50 -1.07 1.15 -5.49
C VAL A 50 -2.57 1.50 -5.59
N LEU A 51 -3.14 1.45 -6.79
CA LEU A 51 -4.57 1.70 -6.97
C LEU A 51 -5.41 0.62 -6.28
N ALA A 52 -5.01 -0.65 -6.37
CA ALA A 52 -5.76 -1.75 -5.74
C ALA A 52 -5.87 -1.60 -4.21
N TYR A 53 -4.82 -1.15 -3.52
CA TYR A 53 -4.85 -0.97 -2.07
C TYR A 53 -5.69 0.24 -1.65
N VAL A 54 -5.51 1.38 -2.31
CA VAL A 54 -6.24 2.62 -1.97
C VAL A 54 -7.73 2.47 -2.31
N PHE A 55 -8.06 2.03 -3.52
CA PHE A 55 -9.45 1.83 -3.92
C PHE A 55 -10.10 0.62 -3.23
N GLY A 56 -9.36 -0.47 -3.06
CA GLY A 56 -9.87 -1.66 -2.36
C GLY A 56 -10.23 -1.33 -0.91
N PHE A 57 -9.36 -0.61 -0.19
CA PHE A 57 -9.66 -0.19 1.17
C PHE A 57 -10.80 0.83 1.24
N ALA A 58 -10.84 1.82 0.34
CA ALA A 58 -11.93 2.79 0.28
C ALA A 58 -13.30 2.13 0.07
N VAL A 59 -13.38 1.10 -0.79
CA VAL A 59 -14.61 0.32 -1.00
C VAL A 59 -15.01 -0.44 0.27
N ILE A 60 -14.05 -1.07 0.96
CA ILE A 60 -14.33 -1.77 2.22
C ILE A 60 -14.82 -0.81 3.31
N GLU A 61 -14.21 0.37 3.41
CA GLU A 61 -14.61 1.41 4.36
C GLU A 61 -16.00 1.97 4.03
N LEU A 62 -16.31 2.20 2.75
CA LEU A 62 -17.65 2.55 2.30
C LEU A 62 -18.68 1.49 2.72
N VAL A 63 -18.38 0.21 2.48
CA VAL A 63 -19.26 -0.92 2.83
C VAL A 63 -19.45 -1.01 4.35
N GLY A 64 -18.39 -0.87 5.14
CA GLY A 64 -18.46 -0.89 6.60
C GLY A 64 -19.29 0.25 7.18
N ASN A 65 -19.25 1.44 6.56
CA ASN A 65 -20.09 2.57 6.94
C ASN A 65 -21.56 2.39 6.51
N ALA A 66 -21.81 1.77 5.35
CA ALA A 66 -23.16 1.51 4.86
C ALA A 66 -23.86 0.34 5.58
N LEU A 67 -23.09 -0.66 6.01
CA LEU A 67 -23.57 -1.88 6.67
C LEU A 67 -22.79 -2.10 7.98
N PRO A 68 -23.31 -1.57 9.12
CA PRO A 68 -22.63 -1.66 10.41
C PRO A 68 -22.33 -3.10 10.87
N SER A 69 -23.12 -4.09 10.42
CA SER A 69 -22.87 -5.50 10.70
C SER A 69 -21.56 -6.04 10.10
N LEU A 70 -21.02 -5.38 9.07
CA LEU A 70 -19.72 -5.71 8.46
C LEU A 70 -18.59 -4.76 8.90
N ALA A 71 -18.85 -3.79 9.78
CA ALA A 71 -17.84 -2.79 10.17
C ALA A 71 -16.58 -3.41 10.81
N PHE A 72 -16.71 -4.59 11.43
CA PHE A 72 -15.59 -5.33 12.01
C PHE A 72 -14.54 -5.79 10.98
N ILE A 73 -14.91 -5.87 9.69
CA ILE A 73 -14.00 -6.28 8.61
C ILE A 73 -13.02 -5.15 8.27
N VAL A 74 -13.42 -3.89 8.43
CA VAL A 74 -12.60 -2.72 8.12
C VAL A 74 -11.23 -2.76 8.83
N PRO A 75 -11.13 -2.93 10.16
CA PRO A 75 -9.84 -3.02 10.83
C PRO A 75 -9.04 -4.28 10.45
N ALA A 76 -9.70 -5.40 10.15
CA ALA A 76 -9.01 -6.62 9.72
C ALA A 76 -8.34 -6.43 8.34
N VAL A 77 -9.07 -5.86 7.38
CA VAL A 77 -8.52 -5.53 6.06
C VAL A 77 -7.42 -4.48 6.17
N PHE A 78 -7.58 -3.48 7.03
CA PHE A 78 -6.55 -2.48 7.29
C PHE A 78 -5.22 -3.14 7.71
N VAL A 79 -5.25 -4.07 8.66
CA VAL A 79 -4.05 -4.79 9.12
C VAL A 79 -3.42 -5.60 7.99
N LEU A 80 -4.23 -6.28 7.17
CA LEU A 80 -3.72 -7.04 6.02
C LEU A 80 -3.03 -6.14 4.98
N VAL A 81 -3.62 -4.98 4.69
CA VAL A 81 -3.02 -3.99 3.79
C VAL A 81 -1.70 -3.46 4.37
N LEU A 82 -1.65 -3.14 5.66
CA LEU A 82 -0.41 -2.70 6.32
C LEU A 82 0.70 -3.76 6.21
N ILE A 83 0.39 -5.03 6.50
CA ILE A 83 1.38 -6.13 6.41
C ILE A 83 1.88 -6.27 4.97
N ALA A 84 0.98 -6.21 3.99
CA ALA A 84 1.34 -6.32 2.58
C ALA A 84 2.24 -5.15 2.13
N LEU A 85 1.90 -3.91 2.52
CA LEU A 85 2.71 -2.72 2.21
C LEU A 85 4.07 -2.77 2.89
N LEU A 86 4.13 -3.15 4.17
CA LEU A 86 5.40 -3.33 4.89
C LEU A 86 6.28 -4.40 4.24
N ALA A 87 5.72 -5.54 3.84
CA ALA A 87 6.46 -6.57 3.13
C ALA A 87 7.02 -6.07 1.79
N SER A 88 6.26 -5.24 1.06
CA SER A 88 6.72 -4.60 -0.18
C SER A 88 7.86 -3.62 0.07
N VAL A 89 7.73 -2.76 1.08
CA VAL A 89 8.76 -1.81 1.54
C VAL A 89 10.05 -2.55 1.87
N PHE A 90 9.96 -3.60 2.70
CA PHE A 90 11.11 -4.44 3.02
C PHE A 90 11.70 -5.08 1.75
N GLY A 91 10.88 -5.63 0.85
CA GLY A 91 11.35 -6.16 -0.42
C GLY A 91 12.16 -5.15 -1.25
N ASN A 92 11.74 -3.88 -1.28
CA ASN A 92 12.47 -2.81 -1.95
C ASN A 92 13.74 -2.40 -1.19
N LEU A 93 13.73 -2.37 0.14
CA LEU A 93 14.95 -2.17 0.96
C LEU A 93 15.98 -3.29 0.74
N GLY A 94 15.55 -4.55 0.61
CA GLY A 94 16.44 -5.66 0.30
C GLY A 94 17.11 -5.52 -1.07
N LYS A 95 16.41 -4.95 -2.07
CA LYS A 95 17.03 -4.62 -3.36
C LYS A 95 18.12 -3.55 -3.24
N LEU A 96 18.10 -2.74 -2.18
CA LEU A 96 19.11 -1.73 -1.83
C LEU A 96 20.27 -2.30 -1.00
N GLY A 97 20.27 -3.60 -0.70
CA GLY A 97 21.33 -4.26 0.06
C GLY A 97 21.18 -4.14 1.59
N LEU A 98 20.05 -3.65 2.08
CA LEU A 98 19.78 -3.61 3.52
C LEU A 98 19.42 -5.02 4.04
N PRO A 99 19.86 -5.39 5.24
CA PRO A 99 19.58 -6.70 5.82
C PRO A 99 18.07 -6.85 6.06
N LEU A 100 17.47 -7.84 5.39
CA LEU A 100 16.08 -8.21 5.60
C LEU A 100 15.93 -9.19 6.78
N PRO A 101 14.82 -9.12 7.54
CA PRO A 101 14.42 -10.17 8.46
C PRO A 101 14.42 -11.53 7.75
N GLY A 102 14.92 -12.59 8.41
CA GLY A 102 15.12 -13.90 7.78
C GLY A 102 13.85 -14.52 7.17
N THR A 103 12.68 -14.17 7.69
CA THR A 103 11.36 -14.58 7.16
C THR A 103 10.98 -13.92 5.84
N LEU A 104 11.66 -12.84 5.44
CA LEU A 104 11.44 -12.11 4.19
C LEU A 104 12.55 -12.35 3.14
N LYS A 105 13.59 -13.13 3.47
CA LYS A 105 14.60 -13.56 2.51
C LYS A 105 14.02 -14.70 1.68
N LYS A 106 13.73 -14.45 0.40
CA LYS A 106 13.41 -15.50 -0.58
C LYS A 106 14.65 -16.31 -0.93
#